data_AF-X0XBH9-F1
#
_entry.id   AF-X0XBH9-F1
#
_cell.length_a   1.000
_cell.length_b   1.000
_cell.length_c   1.000
_cell.angle_alpha   90.00
_cell.angle_beta   90.00
_cell.angle_gamma   90.00
#
_symmetry.space_group_name_H-M   'P 1'
#
loop_
_entity.id
_entity.type
_entity.pdbx_description
1 polymer ?
#
loop_
_entity_poly.entity_id
_entity_poly.type
_entity_poly.pdbx_seq_one_letter_code
_entity_poly.pdbx_strand_id
1 'polypeptide(L)'
;DLAANKPATPPAKPDFKKFAEENGLVFGKTPLVSQFEVNRFDIGDSYIDGQRQYPFAKSAFEKSLKLYVPKTSEDPQGNSYVFWKMEDVKAYTPKFSGKGERERVLQAWRMVQARELALKEAQRLADKARKATGSLKDIFADQPDIAVSLTARFSWLILERKNEDSLMPSPRFSRIVDADHRLLVDSPGPDFMRTVFELKEGELGVAMNYPKTVAYLIRLVEMRPSERLLRTQFEVDRRNYYIYFFLGSDDRERI
;
A
#
# COMPACT_ATOMS: atom_id res chain seq x y z
N ASP A 1 -52.15 40.58 -4.48
CA ASP A 1 -51.21 40.24 -5.56
C ASP A 1 -49.82 39.92 -5.03
N LEU A 2 -49.53 38.62 -4.90
CA LEU A 2 -48.18 38.14 -4.66
C LEU A 2 -47.47 38.10 -6.03
N ALA A 3 -46.68 39.14 -6.31
CA ALA A 3 -45.88 39.21 -7.52
C ALA A 3 -44.95 37.98 -7.60
N ALA A 4 -45.09 37.23 -8.69
CA ALA A 4 -44.26 36.09 -9.02
C ALA A 4 -42.80 36.53 -9.12
N ASN A 5 -41.97 36.07 -8.18
CA ASN A 5 -40.54 36.34 -8.16
C ASN A 5 -39.90 35.56 -9.33
N LYS A 6 -39.39 36.28 -10.34
CA LYS A 6 -38.65 35.68 -11.46
C LYS A 6 -37.46 34.89 -10.92
N PRO A 7 -37.14 33.69 -11.44
CA PRO A 7 -35.95 32.97 -11.02
C PRO A 7 -34.71 33.79 -11.36
N ALA A 8 -33.97 34.22 -10.33
CA ALA A 8 -32.73 34.96 -10.47
C ALA A 8 -31.73 34.12 -11.28
N THR A 9 -31.07 34.75 -12.24
CA THR A 9 -30.00 34.11 -13.00
C THR A 9 -28.88 33.68 -12.03
N PRO A 10 -28.38 32.44 -12.10
CA PRO A 10 -27.30 32.02 -11.22
C PRO A 10 -26.10 32.97 -11.33
N PRO A 11 -25.42 33.29 -10.21
CA PRO A 11 -24.23 34.14 -10.26
C PRO A 11 -23.17 33.54 -11.18
N ALA A 12 -22.39 34.41 -11.83
CA ALA A 12 -21.27 33.97 -12.65
C ALA A 12 -20.30 33.14 -11.81
N LYS A 13 -19.81 32.02 -12.38
CA LYS A 13 -18.82 31.17 -11.69
C LYS A 13 -17.54 31.97 -11.45
N PRO A 14 -16.94 31.90 -10.24
CA PRO A 14 -15.66 32.55 -9.99
C PRO A 14 -14.58 32.05 -10.96
N ASP A 15 -13.72 32.97 -11.42
CA ASP A 15 -12.49 32.60 -12.11
C ASP A 15 -11.46 32.19 -11.06
N PHE A 16 -11.41 30.89 -10.76
CA PHE A 16 -10.53 30.34 -9.73
C PHE A 16 -9.05 30.47 -10.07
N LYS A 17 -8.69 30.54 -11.36
CA LYS A 17 -7.30 30.74 -11.78
C LYS A 17 -6.87 32.17 -11.47
N LYS A 18 -7.68 33.14 -11.87
CA LYS A 18 -7.46 34.55 -11.54
C LYS A 18 -7.43 34.78 -10.03
N PHE A 19 -8.37 34.18 -9.28
CA PHE A 19 -8.40 34.25 -7.82
C PHE A 19 -7.10 33.73 -7.20
N ALA A 20 -6.57 32.61 -7.70
CA ALA A 20 -5.31 32.07 -7.20
C ALA A 20 -4.13 33.00 -7.47
N GLU A 21 -4.04 33.54 -8.70
CA GLU A 21 -3.00 34.49 -9.11
C GLU A 21 -3.02 35.77 -8.24
N GLU A 22 -4.19 36.36 -8.02
CA GLU A 22 -4.36 37.58 -7.22
C GLU A 22 -4.00 37.40 -5.73
N ASN A 23 -4.09 36.17 -5.22
CA ASN A 23 -3.86 35.84 -3.82
C ASN A 23 -2.55 35.07 -3.57
N GLY A 24 -1.69 34.94 -4.59
CA GLY A 24 -0.41 34.23 -4.46
C GLY A 24 -0.55 32.72 -4.20
N LEU A 25 -1.66 32.11 -4.63
CA LEU A 25 -1.94 30.69 -4.46
C LEU A 25 -1.55 29.88 -5.71
N VAL A 26 -1.19 28.61 -5.52
CA VAL A 26 -1.00 27.67 -6.63
C VAL A 26 -2.36 27.18 -7.11
N PHE A 27 -2.68 27.41 -8.38
CA PHE A 27 -3.92 26.94 -8.97
C PHE A 27 -3.86 25.43 -9.29
N GLY A 28 -4.84 24.68 -8.79
CA GLY A 28 -5.04 23.26 -9.08
C GLY A 28 -6.44 22.95 -9.58
N LYS A 29 -6.55 22.01 -10.53
CA LYS A 29 -7.83 21.48 -11.00
C LYS A 29 -7.69 20.00 -11.33
N THR A 30 -8.61 19.19 -10.80
CA THR A 30 -8.71 17.77 -11.15
C THR A 30 -9.70 17.57 -12.30
N PRO A 31 -9.57 16.47 -13.07
CA PRO A 31 -10.71 15.92 -13.80
C PRO A 31 -11.74 15.35 -12.82
N LEU A 32 -12.82 14.76 -13.35
CA LEU A 32 -13.66 13.86 -12.55
C LEU A 32 -12.78 12.67 -12.09
N VAL A 33 -12.73 12.48 -10.78
CA VAL A 33 -11.94 11.44 -10.14
C VAL A 33 -12.81 10.73 -9.11
N SER A 34 -12.53 9.47 -8.84
CA SER A 34 -13.13 8.75 -7.72
C SER A 34 -12.44 9.06 -6.39
N GLN A 35 -13.08 8.64 -5.29
CA GLN A 35 -12.49 8.69 -3.94
C GLN A 35 -11.10 8.02 -3.86
N PHE A 36 -10.82 7.01 -4.68
CA PHE A 36 -9.51 6.33 -4.67
C PHE A 36 -8.47 7.06 -5.51
N GLU A 37 -8.89 7.71 -6.60
CA GLU A 37 -7.99 8.41 -7.51
C GLU A 37 -7.56 9.77 -6.98
N VAL A 38 -8.34 10.37 -6.08
CA VAL A 38 -8.03 11.68 -5.48
C VAL A 38 -6.73 11.68 -4.67
N ASN A 39 -6.32 10.53 -4.14
CA ASN A 39 -5.06 10.34 -3.41
C ASN A 39 -3.81 10.48 -4.30
N ARG A 40 -3.98 10.63 -5.62
CA ARG A 40 -2.87 10.92 -6.55
C ARG A 40 -2.56 12.41 -6.65
N PHE A 41 -3.34 13.25 -6.01
CA PHE A 41 -3.17 14.70 -5.97
C PHE A 41 -2.77 15.12 -4.56
N ASP A 42 -2.01 16.21 -4.43
CA ASP A 42 -1.45 16.67 -3.16
C ASP A 42 -2.54 16.87 -2.07
N ILE A 43 -3.71 17.39 -2.46
CA ILE A 43 -4.86 17.58 -1.56
C ILE A 43 -5.47 16.26 -1.05
N GLY A 44 -5.21 15.12 -1.70
CA GLY A 44 -5.82 13.83 -1.40
C GLY A 44 -5.59 13.35 0.02
N ASP A 45 -4.39 13.60 0.55
CA ASP A 45 -3.97 13.22 1.91
C ASP A 45 -4.29 14.30 2.97
N SER A 46 -5.00 15.36 2.59
CA SER A 46 -5.37 16.45 3.51
C SER A 46 -6.61 16.15 4.35
N TYR A 47 -6.88 17.00 5.34
CA TYR A 47 -8.00 16.92 6.26
C TYR A 47 -8.82 18.21 6.25
N ILE A 48 -10.14 18.10 6.14
CA ILE A 48 -11.03 19.28 6.07
C ILE A 48 -11.05 20.01 7.42
N ASP A 49 -11.04 21.35 7.34
CA ASP A 49 -11.12 22.26 8.48
C ASP A 49 -10.01 21.99 9.55
N GLY A 50 -8.88 21.41 9.14
CA GLY A 50 -7.72 21.10 10.00
C GLY A 50 -7.95 19.97 11.02
N GLN A 51 -9.15 19.39 11.06
CA GLN A 51 -9.51 18.32 11.98
C GLN A 51 -9.05 16.98 11.40
N ARG A 52 -8.04 16.34 12.01
CA ARG A 52 -7.49 15.02 11.63
C ARG A 52 -8.53 13.88 11.57
N GLN A 53 -9.78 14.15 11.93
CA GLN A 53 -10.91 13.22 11.89
C GLN A 53 -11.62 13.16 10.52
N TYR A 54 -11.43 14.14 9.64
CA TYR A 54 -12.17 14.24 8.36
C TYR A 54 -11.22 14.25 7.16
N PRO A 55 -10.73 13.06 6.72
CA PRO A 55 -9.92 12.96 5.52
C PRO A 55 -10.65 13.52 4.30
N PHE A 56 -9.96 14.39 3.56
CA PHE A 56 -10.48 15.02 2.34
C PHE A 56 -10.98 13.97 1.35
N ALA A 57 -10.19 12.92 1.11
CA ALA A 57 -10.54 11.86 0.16
C ALA A 57 -11.89 11.19 0.46
N LYS A 58 -12.33 11.18 1.72
CA LYS A 58 -13.67 10.69 2.08
C LYS A 58 -14.70 11.81 1.96
N SER A 59 -14.46 12.92 2.64
CA SER A 59 -15.44 13.99 2.80
C SER A 59 -15.77 14.72 1.48
N ALA A 60 -14.84 14.81 0.53
CA ALA A 60 -15.08 15.41 -0.78
C ALA A 60 -16.17 14.68 -1.60
N PHE A 61 -16.38 13.40 -1.31
CA PHE A 61 -17.32 12.52 -2.00
C PHE A 61 -18.61 12.27 -1.21
N GLU A 62 -18.71 12.81 0.00
CA GLU A 62 -19.92 12.74 0.79
C GLU A 62 -20.99 13.71 0.25
N LYS A 63 -22.26 13.32 0.38
CA LYS A 63 -23.41 14.15 -0.04
C LYS A 63 -23.54 15.45 0.76
N SER A 64 -22.91 15.51 1.94
CA SER A 64 -22.89 16.68 2.82
C SER A 64 -22.11 17.86 2.20
N LEU A 65 -21.11 17.58 1.35
CA LEU A 65 -20.33 18.61 0.69
C LEU A 65 -21.07 19.17 -0.53
N LYS A 66 -21.54 20.40 -0.42
CA LYS A 66 -22.29 21.10 -1.47
C LYS A 66 -21.36 21.60 -2.58
N LEU A 67 -21.88 21.61 -3.81
CA LEU A 67 -21.19 22.21 -4.95
C LEU A 67 -20.98 23.72 -4.73
N TYR A 68 -19.84 24.23 -5.20
CA TYR A 68 -19.48 25.65 -5.21
C TYR A 68 -19.40 26.33 -3.84
N VAL A 69 -19.34 25.56 -2.75
CA VAL A 69 -19.07 26.10 -1.41
C VAL A 69 -17.57 25.97 -1.13
N PRO A 70 -16.87 27.08 -0.80
CA PRO A 70 -15.46 27.02 -0.44
C PRO A 70 -15.28 26.21 0.84
N LYS A 71 -14.24 25.40 0.87
CA LYS A 71 -13.74 24.72 2.06
C LYS A 71 -12.23 24.78 2.10
N THR A 72 -11.69 24.59 3.29
CA THR A 72 -10.25 24.52 3.51
C THR A 72 -9.87 23.12 3.97
N SER A 73 -8.66 22.71 3.62
CA SER A 73 -8.04 21.51 4.17
C SER A 73 -6.56 21.73 4.42
N GLU A 74 -5.98 20.89 5.26
CA GLU A 74 -4.56 20.92 5.60
C GLU A 74 -3.99 19.51 5.59
N ASP A 75 -2.79 19.31 5.03
CA ASP A 75 -2.11 18.03 5.07
C ASP A 75 -1.16 17.90 6.28
N PRO A 76 -0.69 16.68 6.62
CA PRO A 76 0.23 16.49 7.73
C PRO A 76 1.57 17.21 7.60
N GLN A 77 1.93 17.70 6.42
CA GLN A 77 3.15 18.46 6.15
C GLN A 77 2.95 19.97 6.36
N GLY A 78 1.73 20.41 6.67
CA GLY A 78 1.38 21.80 6.94
C GLY A 78 1.01 22.60 5.69
N ASN A 79 0.81 21.95 4.54
CA ASN A 79 0.29 22.65 3.36
C ASN A 79 -1.21 22.86 3.52
N SER A 80 -1.66 24.09 3.26
CA SER A 80 -3.08 24.46 3.30
C SER A 80 -3.66 24.59 1.90
N TYR A 81 -4.90 24.13 1.74
CA TYR A 81 -5.64 24.16 0.49
C TYR A 81 -6.96 24.89 0.69
N VAL A 82 -7.35 25.68 -0.31
CA VAL A 82 -8.73 26.18 -0.46
C VAL A 82 -9.32 25.51 -1.68
N PHE A 83 -10.46 24.87 -1.54
CA PHE A 83 -11.04 24.06 -2.61
C PHE A 83 -12.55 24.26 -2.75
N TRP A 84 -13.04 23.92 -3.95
CA TRP A 84 -14.44 23.91 -4.31
C TRP A 84 -14.77 22.63 -5.05
N LYS A 85 -15.87 21.97 -4.64
CA LYS A 85 -16.46 20.90 -5.44
C LYS A 85 -17.23 21.52 -6.60
N MET A 86 -16.77 21.34 -7.83
CA MET A 86 -17.38 21.97 -9.02
C MET A 86 -18.39 21.06 -9.72
N GLU A 87 -18.20 19.75 -9.63
CA GLU A 87 -19.02 18.75 -10.31
C GLU A 87 -19.16 17.51 -9.42
N ASP A 88 -20.32 16.86 -9.47
CA ASP A 88 -20.58 15.58 -8.80
C ASP A 88 -21.36 14.69 -9.75
N VAL A 89 -20.81 13.51 -10.03
CA VAL A 89 -21.45 12.49 -10.87
C VAL A 89 -21.79 11.31 -9.98
N LYS A 90 -23.06 10.90 -9.99
CA LYS A 90 -23.51 9.72 -9.23
C LYS A 90 -22.65 8.51 -9.59
N ALA A 91 -22.29 7.73 -8.58
CA ALA A 91 -21.64 6.44 -8.77
C ALA A 91 -22.41 5.63 -9.81
N TYR A 92 -21.71 5.16 -10.83
CA TYR A 92 -22.26 4.36 -11.91
C TYR A 92 -21.31 3.20 -12.19
N THR A 93 -21.85 2.11 -12.73
CA THR A 93 -21.05 1.00 -13.23
C THR A 93 -20.69 1.28 -14.69
N PRO A 94 -19.41 1.42 -15.05
CA PRO A 94 -19.01 1.59 -16.43
C PRO A 94 -19.48 0.39 -17.27
N LYS A 95 -19.99 0.66 -18.47
CA LYS A 95 -20.24 -0.41 -19.45
C LYS A 95 -18.94 -0.80 -20.11
N PHE A 96 -18.77 -2.08 -20.45
CA PHE A 96 -17.58 -2.55 -21.16
C PHE A 96 -17.36 -1.85 -22.51
N SER A 97 -18.43 -1.42 -23.18
CA SER A 97 -18.38 -0.61 -24.41
C SER A 97 -18.06 0.87 -24.17
N GLY A 98 -17.89 1.30 -22.91
CA GLY A 98 -17.48 2.66 -22.56
C GLY A 98 -16.06 2.97 -23.05
N LYS A 99 -15.82 4.23 -23.38
CA LYS A 99 -14.52 4.70 -23.87
C LYS A 99 -13.43 4.43 -22.83
N GLY A 100 -12.38 3.69 -23.21
CA GLY A 100 -11.25 3.36 -22.33
C GLY A 100 -11.46 2.13 -21.43
N GLU A 101 -12.68 1.62 -21.30
CA GLU A 101 -12.97 0.51 -20.38
C GLU A 101 -12.46 -0.83 -20.90
N ARG A 102 -12.53 -1.06 -22.22
CA ARG A 102 -11.96 -2.25 -22.85
C ARG A 102 -10.45 -2.30 -22.64
N GLU A 103 -9.76 -1.18 -22.77
CA GLU A 103 -8.31 -1.07 -22.60
C GLU A 103 -7.91 -1.37 -21.15
N ARG A 104 -8.66 -0.84 -20.16
CA ARG A 104 -8.45 -1.13 -18.73
C ARG A 104 -8.60 -2.62 -18.42
N VAL A 105 -9.68 -3.23 -18.92
CA VAL A 105 -9.94 -4.66 -18.74
C VAL A 105 -8.86 -5.49 -19.43
N LEU A 106 -8.45 -5.12 -20.63
CA LEU A 106 -7.39 -5.82 -21.36
C LEU A 106 -6.05 -5.72 -20.63
N GLN A 107 -5.71 -4.56 -20.06
CA GLN A 107 -4.50 -4.38 -19.26
C GLN A 107 -4.54 -5.27 -18.00
N ALA A 108 -5.65 -5.27 -17.27
CA ALA A 108 -5.82 -6.13 -16.10
C ALA A 108 -5.74 -7.62 -16.47
N TRP A 109 -6.37 -8.04 -17.58
CA TRP A 109 -6.28 -9.40 -18.08
C TRP A 109 -4.86 -9.79 -18.46
N ARG A 110 -4.13 -8.93 -19.17
CA ARG A 110 -2.70 -9.15 -19.50
C ARG A 110 -1.86 -9.33 -18.25
N MET A 111 -2.07 -8.50 -17.23
CA MET A 111 -1.38 -8.66 -15.93
C MET A 111 -1.69 -10.01 -15.28
N VAL A 112 -2.95 -10.46 -15.32
CA VAL A 112 -3.34 -11.78 -14.80
C VAL A 112 -2.61 -12.90 -15.54
N GLN A 113 -2.57 -12.86 -16.87
CA GLN A 113 -1.87 -13.86 -17.69
C GLN A 113 -0.35 -13.83 -17.47
N ALA A 114 0.24 -12.63 -17.32
CA ALA A 114 1.67 -12.46 -17.12
C ALA A 114 2.19 -13.08 -15.81
N ARG A 115 1.34 -13.20 -14.77
CA ARG A 115 1.72 -13.80 -13.47
C ARG A 115 2.23 -15.23 -13.61
N GLU A 116 1.56 -16.05 -14.40
CA GLU A 116 1.97 -17.44 -14.61
C GLU A 116 3.31 -17.53 -15.35
N LEU A 117 3.51 -16.66 -16.34
CA LEU A 117 4.77 -16.58 -17.10
C LEU A 117 5.93 -16.13 -16.20
N ALA A 118 5.71 -15.11 -15.36
CA ALA A 118 6.69 -14.62 -14.40
C ALA A 118 7.07 -15.70 -13.36
N LEU A 119 6.09 -16.45 -12.85
CA LEU A 119 6.34 -17.57 -11.94
C LEU A 119 7.12 -18.70 -12.61
N LYS A 120 6.77 -19.07 -13.84
CA LYS A 120 7.50 -20.08 -14.62
C LYS A 120 8.94 -19.66 -14.84
N GLU A 121 9.18 -18.40 -15.16
CA GLU A 121 10.55 -17.89 -15.34
C GLU A 121 11.33 -17.88 -14.03
N ALA A 122 10.74 -17.40 -12.92
CA ALA A 122 11.39 -17.46 -11.61
C ALA A 122 11.71 -18.91 -11.19
N GLN A 123 10.83 -19.87 -11.50
CA GLN A 123 11.08 -21.28 -11.27
C GLN A 123 12.21 -21.83 -12.13
N ARG A 124 12.27 -21.45 -13.41
CA ARG A 124 13.37 -21.82 -14.32
C ARG A 124 14.71 -21.29 -13.79
N LEU A 125 14.74 -20.06 -13.29
CA LEU A 125 15.91 -19.47 -12.65
C LEU A 125 16.28 -20.22 -11.36
N ALA A 126 15.30 -20.61 -10.55
CA ALA A 126 15.52 -21.43 -9.36
C ALA A 126 16.19 -22.77 -9.71
N ASP A 127 15.71 -23.44 -10.76
CA ASP A 127 16.26 -24.71 -11.22
C ASP A 127 17.68 -24.57 -11.79
N LYS A 128 17.99 -23.45 -12.47
CA LYS A 128 19.36 -23.10 -12.86
C LYS A 128 20.25 -22.94 -11.62
N ALA A 129 19.77 -22.20 -10.62
CA ALA A 129 20.53 -21.93 -9.40
C ALA A 129 20.73 -23.18 -8.52
N ARG A 130 19.80 -24.14 -8.51
CA ARG A 130 19.94 -25.43 -7.80
C ARG A 130 21.04 -26.31 -8.37
N LYS A 131 21.31 -26.21 -9.67
CA LYS A 131 22.33 -27.00 -10.38
C LYS A 131 23.71 -26.36 -10.36
N ALA A 132 23.81 -25.12 -9.90
CA ALA A 132 25.04 -24.36 -9.84
C ALA A 132 25.58 -24.29 -8.41
N THR A 133 26.86 -23.96 -8.29
CA THR A 133 27.53 -23.68 -7.01
C THR A 133 27.80 -22.18 -6.90
N GLY A 134 27.88 -21.66 -5.67
CA GLY A 134 28.11 -20.23 -5.40
C GLY A 134 26.84 -19.43 -5.15
N SER A 135 26.97 -18.11 -5.02
CA SER A 135 25.86 -17.21 -4.68
C SER A 135 24.95 -16.94 -5.89
N LEU A 136 23.72 -16.47 -5.66
CA LEU A 136 22.85 -16.04 -6.77
C LEU A 136 23.50 -14.92 -7.60
N LYS A 137 24.30 -14.05 -6.95
CA LYS A 137 24.97 -12.94 -7.63
C LYS A 137 26.00 -13.44 -8.64
N ASP A 138 26.73 -14.50 -8.28
CA ASP A 138 27.73 -15.10 -9.18
C ASP A 138 27.04 -15.88 -10.31
N ILE A 139 25.98 -16.64 -9.99
CA ILE A 139 25.24 -17.46 -10.95
C ILE A 139 24.57 -16.63 -12.06
N PHE A 140 24.15 -15.41 -11.73
CA PHE A 140 23.43 -14.51 -12.64
C PHE A 140 24.24 -13.27 -13.03
N ALA A 141 25.56 -13.25 -12.79
CA ALA A 141 26.42 -12.10 -13.10
C ALA A 141 26.43 -11.72 -14.59
N ASP A 142 26.14 -12.68 -15.48
CA ASP A 142 26.08 -12.52 -16.93
C ASP A 142 24.71 -12.05 -17.46
N GLN A 143 23.72 -11.91 -16.59
CA GLN A 143 22.34 -11.56 -16.94
C GLN A 143 21.97 -10.20 -16.33
N PRO A 144 22.26 -9.08 -17.04
CA PRO A 144 22.05 -7.73 -16.51
C PRO A 144 20.58 -7.41 -16.21
N ASP A 145 19.65 -8.13 -16.83
CA ASP A 145 18.21 -7.99 -16.60
C ASP A 145 17.74 -8.61 -15.27
N ILE A 146 18.61 -9.35 -14.57
CA ILE A 146 18.30 -9.98 -13.28
C ILE A 146 18.99 -9.21 -12.16
N ALA A 147 18.20 -8.44 -11.41
CA ALA A 147 18.65 -7.79 -10.19
C ALA A 147 18.81 -8.82 -9.05
N VAL A 148 20.04 -8.96 -8.53
CA VAL A 148 20.33 -9.81 -7.36
C VAL A 148 20.81 -8.93 -6.21
N SER A 149 20.07 -8.96 -5.10
CA SER A 149 20.35 -8.15 -3.90
C SER A 149 20.30 -9.01 -2.63
N LEU A 150 21.12 -8.66 -1.65
CA LEU A 150 21.06 -9.20 -0.30
C LEU A 150 20.17 -8.33 0.57
N THR A 151 19.21 -8.94 1.27
CA THR A 151 18.34 -8.22 2.20
C THR A 151 19.05 -7.92 3.51
N ALA A 152 18.69 -6.82 4.17
CA ALA A 152 18.86 -6.69 5.61
C ALA A 152 18.04 -7.78 6.34
N ARG A 153 18.32 -7.97 7.63
CA ARG A 153 17.56 -8.92 8.46
C ARG A 153 16.13 -8.42 8.68
N PHE A 154 15.17 -9.33 8.65
CA PHE A 154 13.78 -9.03 8.94
C PHE A 154 13.09 -10.21 9.63
N SER A 155 12.01 -9.92 10.38
CA SER A 155 11.11 -10.92 10.98
C SER A 155 9.83 -11.06 10.15
N TRP A 156 8.96 -12.02 10.48
CA TRP A 156 7.69 -12.16 9.78
C TRP A 156 6.81 -10.93 9.97
N LEU A 157 6.61 -10.53 11.23
CA LEU A 157 5.84 -9.37 11.62
C LEU A 157 6.71 -8.40 12.40
N ILE A 158 6.37 -7.12 12.29
CA ILE A 158 6.91 -6.02 13.08
C ILE A 158 5.78 -5.26 13.75
N LEU A 159 6.09 -4.73 14.93
CA LEU A 159 5.26 -3.81 15.68
C LEU A 159 5.89 -2.43 15.60
N GLU A 160 5.68 -1.72 14.49
CA GLU A 160 6.16 -0.34 14.34
C GLU A 160 5.09 0.63 14.83
N ARG A 161 5.44 1.49 15.79
CA ARG A 161 4.61 2.64 16.16
C ARG A 161 4.70 3.68 15.04
N LYS A 162 3.56 4.02 14.42
CA LYS A 162 3.50 5.09 13.40
C LYS A 162 3.58 6.49 14.01
N ASN A 163 3.13 6.66 15.25
CA ASN A 163 3.14 7.90 16.00
C ASN A 163 3.27 7.61 17.50
N GLU A 164 3.69 8.61 18.26
CA GLU A 164 3.88 8.54 19.71
C GLU A 164 2.57 8.16 20.45
N ASP A 165 1.42 8.55 19.89
CA ASP A 165 0.07 8.28 20.41
C ASP A 165 -0.45 6.85 20.15
N SER A 166 0.25 6.03 19.34
CA SER A 166 -0.18 4.64 19.10
C SER A 166 0.14 3.76 20.32
N LEU A 167 -0.81 3.68 21.26
CA LEU A 167 -0.72 2.83 22.45
C LEU A 167 -0.62 1.33 22.13
N MET A 168 -1.15 0.90 20.97
CA MET A 168 -1.07 -0.49 20.50
C MET A 168 -0.72 -0.53 19.00
N PRO A 169 0.55 -0.73 18.62
CA PRO A 169 0.92 -0.89 17.22
C PRO A 169 0.30 -2.17 16.67
N SER A 170 -0.37 -2.09 15.51
CA SER A 170 -0.87 -3.28 14.83
C SER A 170 0.28 -4.05 14.19
N PRO A 171 0.33 -5.39 14.32
CA PRO A 171 1.28 -6.21 13.59
C PRO A 171 1.14 -6.00 12.09
N ARG A 172 2.27 -5.87 11.41
CA ARG A 172 2.33 -5.79 9.94
C ARG A 172 3.54 -6.52 9.41
N PHE A 173 3.49 -6.91 8.15
CA PHE A 173 4.64 -7.53 7.49
C PHE A 173 5.83 -6.56 7.48
N SER A 174 7.02 -7.12 7.72
CA SER A 174 8.27 -6.38 7.63
C SER A 174 8.46 -5.78 6.25
N ARG A 175 9.10 -4.61 6.21
CA ARG A 175 9.68 -4.08 4.97
C ARG A 175 10.94 -4.89 4.66
N ILE A 176 11.03 -5.43 3.45
CA ILE A 176 12.21 -6.16 3.00
C ILE A 176 13.08 -5.18 2.21
N VAL A 177 14.18 -4.78 2.83
CA VAL A 177 15.10 -3.76 2.33
C VAL A 177 16.53 -4.31 2.24
N ASP A 178 17.41 -3.62 1.53
CA ASP A 178 18.86 -3.86 1.61
C ASP A 178 19.48 -3.19 2.86
N ALA A 179 20.81 -3.29 3.01
CA ALA A 179 21.54 -2.66 4.10
C ALA A 179 21.47 -1.12 4.11
N ASP A 180 21.15 -0.50 2.97
CA ASP A 180 21.00 0.95 2.80
C ASP A 180 19.53 1.39 2.87
N HIS A 181 18.64 0.53 3.40
CA HIS A 181 17.19 0.76 3.51
C HIS A 181 16.44 0.97 2.19
N ARG A 182 17.00 0.54 1.05
CA ARG A 182 16.27 0.54 -0.23
C ARG A 182 15.28 -0.62 -0.29
N LEU A 183 14.06 -0.35 -0.76
CA LEU A 183 13.01 -1.35 -0.86
C LEU A 183 13.36 -2.42 -1.91
N LEU A 184 13.43 -3.69 -1.49
CA LEU A 184 13.71 -4.83 -2.36
C LEU A 184 12.46 -5.61 -2.73
N VAL A 185 11.51 -5.75 -1.79
CA VAL A 185 10.23 -6.42 -2.03
C VAL A 185 9.11 -5.48 -1.62
N ASP A 186 8.37 -5.00 -2.61
CA ASP A 186 7.15 -4.25 -2.35
C ASP A 186 6.02 -5.20 -1.93
N SER A 187 5.43 -4.95 -0.77
CA SER A 187 4.22 -5.60 -0.29
C SER A 187 4.31 -7.14 -0.32
N PRO A 188 5.20 -7.79 0.45
CA PRO A 188 5.44 -9.23 0.35
C PRO A 188 4.17 -10.06 0.57
N GLY A 189 3.40 -9.77 1.62
CA GLY A 189 2.17 -10.48 1.95
C GLY A 189 2.38 -11.88 2.55
N PRO A 190 1.29 -12.58 2.92
CA PRO A 190 1.36 -13.83 3.67
C PRO A 190 2.04 -14.97 2.90
N ASP A 191 1.76 -15.14 1.62
CA ASP A 191 2.31 -16.25 0.82
C ASP A 191 3.82 -16.11 0.63
N PHE A 192 4.29 -14.89 0.33
CA PHE A 192 5.73 -14.61 0.23
C PHE A 192 6.44 -14.90 1.54
N MET A 193 5.90 -14.38 2.66
CA MET A 193 6.52 -14.55 3.97
C MET A 193 6.52 -16.02 4.39
N ARG A 194 5.45 -16.76 4.09
CA ARG A 194 5.40 -18.21 4.26
C ARG A 194 6.52 -18.89 3.49
N THR A 195 6.64 -18.61 2.18
CA THR A 195 7.71 -19.18 1.37
C THR A 195 9.09 -18.89 1.96
N VAL A 196 9.40 -17.66 2.35
CA VAL A 196 10.71 -17.31 2.93
C VAL A 196 11.01 -18.09 4.21
N PHE A 197 10.05 -18.12 5.15
CA PHE A 197 10.25 -18.65 6.49
C PHE A 197 10.13 -20.18 6.58
N GLU A 198 9.64 -20.84 5.52
CA GLU A 198 9.67 -22.30 5.38
C GLU A 198 11.00 -22.83 4.79
N LEU A 199 11.84 -21.96 4.22
CA LEU A 199 13.13 -22.35 3.66
C LEU A 199 14.14 -22.72 4.74
N LYS A 200 15.01 -23.67 4.41
CA LYS A 200 16.25 -23.96 5.14
C LYS A 200 17.42 -23.16 4.59
N GLU A 201 18.49 -23.05 5.37
CA GLU A 201 19.70 -22.34 4.95
C GLU A 201 20.24 -22.92 3.62
N GLY A 202 20.49 -22.04 2.65
CA GLY A 202 20.88 -22.37 1.29
C GLY A 202 19.73 -22.79 0.36
N GLU A 203 18.54 -23.06 0.89
CA GLU A 203 17.37 -23.47 0.11
C GLU A 203 16.82 -22.33 -0.75
N LEU A 204 16.25 -22.71 -1.90
CA LEU A 204 15.69 -21.81 -2.89
C LEU A 204 14.17 -21.92 -2.95
N GLY A 205 13.49 -20.79 -2.81
CA GLY A 205 12.05 -20.63 -2.96
C GLY A 205 11.68 -19.65 -4.07
N VAL A 206 10.44 -19.74 -4.55
CA VAL A 206 9.88 -18.79 -5.52
C VAL A 206 8.53 -18.30 -4.99
N ALA A 207 8.35 -16.99 -4.96
CA ALA A 207 7.09 -16.38 -4.55
C ALA A 207 6.85 -15.07 -5.29
N MET A 208 5.59 -14.68 -5.43
CA MET A 208 5.24 -13.32 -5.84
C MET A 208 4.97 -12.46 -4.60
N ASN A 209 5.10 -11.15 -4.76
CA ASN A 209 4.53 -10.23 -3.79
C ASN A 209 3.00 -10.29 -3.76
N TYR A 210 2.40 -9.68 -2.74
CA TYR A 210 0.97 -9.70 -2.48
C TYR A 210 0.08 -9.23 -3.66
N PRO A 211 0.37 -8.09 -4.33
CA PRO A 211 -0.40 -7.69 -5.51
C PRO A 211 -0.13 -8.55 -6.76
N LYS A 212 0.80 -9.52 -6.66
CA LYS A 212 1.23 -10.42 -7.75
C LYS A 212 1.67 -9.63 -8.98
N THR A 213 2.55 -8.66 -8.74
CA THR A 213 3.13 -7.79 -9.77
C THR A 213 4.57 -8.16 -10.10
N VAL A 214 5.30 -8.79 -9.16
CA VAL A 214 6.68 -9.24 -9.33
C VAL A 214 6.83 -10.66 -8.76
N ALA A 215 7.53 -11.53 -9.48
CA ALA A 215 7.96 -12.85 -9.01
C ALA A 215 9.43 -12.79 -8.57
N TYR A 216 9.73 -13.37 -7.42
CA TYR A 216 11.04 -13.35 -6.80
C TYR A 216 11.60 -14.76 -6.70
N LEU A 217 12.89 -14.90 -7.04
CA LEU A 217 13.72 -16.04 -6.64
C LEU A 217 14.39 -15.69 -5.31
N ILE A 218 14.16 -16.53 -4.30
CA ILE A 218 14.61 -16.30 -2.94
C ILE A 218 15.60 -17.39 -2.58
N ARG A 219 16.73 -17.02 -1.97
CA ARG A 219 17.63 -17.94 -1.28
C ARG A 219 17.73 -17.54 0.19
N LEU A 220 17.47 -18.47 1.11
CA LEU A 220 17.74 -18.20 2.51
C LEU A 220 19.25 -18.28 2.76
N VAL A 221 19.86 -17.17 3.17
CA VAL A 221 21.31 -17.10 3.46
C VAL A 221 21.62 -17.50 4.89
N GLU A 222 20.86 -16.98 5.85
CA GLU A 222 20.99 -17.31 7.27
C GLU A 222 19.68 -17.04 8.00
N MET A 223 19.42 -17.79 9.08
CA MET A 223 18.37 -17.49 10.06
C MET A 223 19.00 -17.19 11.42
N ARG A 224 18.64 -16.06 12.04
CA ARG A 224 19.13 -15.66 13.37
C ARG A 224 17.98 -15.28 14.31
N PRO A 225 17.98 -15.77 15.57
CA PRO A 225 18.89 -16.80 16.09
C PRO A 225 18.68 -18.14 15.38
N SER A 226 19.67 -19.04 15.43
CA SER A 226 19.56 -20.33 14.73
C SER A 226 18.34 -21.10 15.24
N GLU A 227 17.77 -21.96 14.39
CA GLU A 227 16.59 -22.76 14.76
C GLU A 227 16.82 -23.55 16.07
N ARG A 228 18.03 -24.09 16.23
CA ARG A 228 18.45 -24.78 17.44
C ARG A 228 18.37 -23.87 18.67
N LEU A 229 18.86 -22.63 18.57
CA LEU A 229 18.81 -21.68 19.67
C LEU A 229 17.38 -21.25 19.98
N LEU A 230 16.55 -20.99 18.95
CA LEU A 230 15.12 -20.72 19.12
C LEU A 230 14.41 -21.86 19.84
N ARG A 231 14.70 -23.11 19.46
CA ARG A 231 14.13 -24.31 20.08
C ARG A 231 14.57 -24.45 21.54
N THR A 232 15.85 -24.22 21.85
CA THR A 232 16.34 -24.21 23.23
C THR A 232 15.71 -23.10 24.05
N GLN A 233 15.57 -21.89 23.50
CA GLN A 233 14.89 -20.78 24.16
C GLN A 233 13.43 -21.12 24.47
N PHE A 234 12.70 -21.70 23.51
CA PHE A 234 11.32 -22.14 23.72
C PHE A 234 11.20 -23.20 24.82
N GLU A 235 12.11 -24.18 24.86
CA GLU A 235 12.12 -25.22 25.91
C GLU A 235 12.47 -24.67 27.31
N VAL A 236 13.33 -23.65 27.37
CA VAL A 236 13.66 -22.94 28.62
C VAL A 236 12.49 -22.05 29.06
N ASP A 237 11.86 -21.34 28.12
CA ASP A 237 10.74 -20.43 28.39
C ASP A 237 9.47 -21.20 28.79
N ARG A 238 9.31 -22.45 28.34
CA ARG A 238 8.27 -23.36 28.85
C ARG A 238 8.41 -23.67 30.35
N ARG A 239 9.60 -23.49 30.95
CA ARG A 239 9.78 -23.58 32.41
C ARG A 239 9.38 -22.29 33.12
N ASN A 240 9.30 -21.16 32.41
CA ASN A 240 8.71 -19.88 32.84
C ASN A 240 7.21 -19.78 32.50
N TYR A 241 6.52 -20.92 32.60
CA TYR A 241 5.09 -21.13 32.31
C TYR A 241 4.13 -20.06 32.91
N TYR A 242 4.53 -19.38 33.99
CA TYR A 242 3.72 -18.35 34.64
C TYR A 242 3.46 -17.10 33.78
N ILE A 243 4.32 -16.74 32.82
CA ILE A 243 4.12 -15.53 32.00
C ILE A 243 3.09 -15.77 30.88
N TYR A 244 3.03 -16.97 30.32
CA TYR A 244 2.08 -17.32 29.25
C TYR A 244 0.68 -17.66 29.76
N PHE A 245 0.54 -18.00 31.05
CA PHE A 245 -0.75 -18.34 31.63
C PHE A 245 -1.73 -17.15 31.62
N PHE A 246 -1.23 -15.91 31.75
CA PHE A 246 -2.05 -14.69 31.68
C PHE A 246 -2.37 -14.21 30.26
N LEU A 247 -1.67 -14.72 29.23
CA LEU A 247 -1.90 -14.35 27.83
C LEU A 247 -2.87 -15.30 27.10
N GLY A 248 -3.21 -16.44 27.70
CA GLY A 248 -4.12 -17.44 27.13
C GLY A 248 -5.33 -17.77 28.01
N SER A 249 -5.60 -16.99 29.05
CA SER A 249 -6.70 -17.23 29.99
C SER A 249 -8.08 -16.76 29.50
N ASP A 250 -8.17 -15.97 28.42
CA ASP A 250 -9.47 -15.50 27.90
C ASP A 250 -10.23 -16.54 27.04
N ASP A 251 -9.55 -17.60 26.57
CA ASP A 251 -10.18 -18.62 25.68
C ASP A 251 -10.63 -19.90 26.42
N ARG A 252 -10.61 -19.93 27.76
CA ARG A 252 -11.02 -21.12 28.54
C ARG A 252 -12.35 -21.00 29.28
N GLU A 253 -13.15 -19.97 29.04
CA GLU A 253 -14.49 -19.84 29.66
C GLU A 253 -15.67 -20.00 28.68
N ARG A 254 -15.49 -20.69 27.54
CA ARG A 254 -16.60 -21.10 26.68
C ARG A 254 -16.46 -22.51 26.12
N ILE A 255 -16.59 -23.52 26.98
CA ILE A 255 -17.13 -24.85 26.64
C ILE A 255 -18.00 -25.31 27.82
#